data_AF-W6TGQ2-F1
#
_entry.id   AF-W6TGQ2-F1
#
_cell.length_a   1.000
_cell.length_b   1.000
_cell.length_c   1.000
_cell.angle_alpha   90.00
_cell.angle_beta   90.00
_cell.angle_gamma   90.00
#
_symmetry.space_group_name_H-M   'P 1'
#
loop_
_entity.id
_entity.type
_entity.pdbx_description
1 polymer ?
#
loop_
_entity_poly.entity_id
_entity_poly.type
_entity_poly.pdbx_seq_one_letter_code
_entity_poly.pdbx_strand_id
1 'polypeptide(L)'
;MCVKREDKMWDRMRMKGRIVMVMMVVMVVMMVVMMGCNSGGGIKEGDEGKAKKGDGSVIDLKVVSKKIKDAVKFAEKVKEVHTLVKSVDELAKAIGKKIDANGSLADEADHNGSLLAGVHSVISAVNTKLKGLETTDNISDELKGKIVAVGKEGKAFLDKLKEKNAALGKEGAKDTDAKSAIDVTANTKDKGATELAKLNGTINELLNASNKIVSDVIAELVVKPTI
;
A
#
# COMPACT_ATOMS: atom_id res chain seq x y z
N MET A 1 -67.29 53.37 -31.67
CA MET A 1 -66.07 52.93 -30.95
C MET A 1 -66.47 51.92 -29.87
N CYS A 2 -66.51 50.61 -30.12
CA CYS A 2 -66.83 49.65 -29.04
C CYS A 2 -66.32 48.20 -29.21
N VAL A 3 -65.53 47.86 -30.24
CA VAL A 3 -65.18 46.43 -30.51
C VAL A 3 -63.77 46.05 -30.02
N LYS A 4 -62.88 47.00 -29.70
CA LYS A 4 -61.46 46.71 -29.43
C LYS A 4 -61.09 46.40 -27.97
N ARG A 5 -62.06 46.36 -27.05
CA ARG A 5 -61.80 46.27 -25.60
C ARG A 5 -62.04 44.86 -25.01
N GLU A 6 -62.86 44.03 -25.65
CA GLU A 6 -63.20 42.68 -25.15
C GLU A 6 -62.16 41.63 -25.55
N ASP A 7 -61.62 41.69 -26.76
CA ASP A 7 -60.59 40.74 -27.26
C ASP A 7 -59.33 40.75 -26.39
N LYS A 8 -58.88 41.94 -25.95
CA LYS A 8 -57.72 42.10 -25.05
C LYS A 8 -57.96 41.56 -23.63
N MET A 9 -59.21 41.32 -23.24
CA MET A 9 -59.56 40.77 -21.93
C MET A 9 -59.53 39.24 -21.97
N TRP A 10 -60.05 38.65 -23.04
CA TRP A 10 -60.01 37.21 -23.30
C TRP A 10 -58.59 36.67 -23.47
N ASP A 11 -57.72 37.37 -24.21
CA ASP A 11 -56.31 36.96 -24.34
C ASP A 11 -55.52 37.03 -23.03
N ARG A 12 -55.86 38.00 -22.16
CA ARG A 12 -55.25 38.10 -20.82
C ARG A 12 -55.75 37.02 -19.86
N MET A 13 -57.01 36.59 -19.95
CA MET A 13 -57.50 35.44 -19.17
C MET A 13 -56.91 34.12 -19.67
N ARG A 14 -56.73 33.96 -20.99
CA ARG A 14 -56.10 32.77 -21.59
C ARG A 14 -54.61 32.68 -21.28
N MET A 15 -53.89 33.81 -21.27
CA MET A 15 -52.50 33.86 -20.81
C MET A 15 -52.39 33.65 -19.30
N LYS A 16 -53.27 34.22 -18.47
CA LYS A 16 -53.29 33.96 -17.02
C LYS A 16 -53.58 32.49 -16.72
N GLY A 17 -54.53 31.86 -17.41
CA GLY A 17 -54.81 30.42 -17.27
C GLY A 17 -53.64 29.53 -17.70
N ARG A 18 -52.95 29.88 -18.79
CA ARG A 18 -51.74 29.15 -19.25
C ARG A 18 -50.55 29.37 -18.32
N ILE A 19 -50.35 30.58 -17.79
CA ILE A 19 -49.29 30.89 -16.82
C ILE A 19 -49.57 30.20 -15.49
N VAL A 20 -50.81 30.20 -15.00
CA VAL A 20 -51.20 29.47 -13.78
C VAL A 20 -51.06 27.98 -13.98
N MET A 21 -51.48 27.41 -15.11
CA MET A 21 -51.33 25.98 -15.40
C MET A 21 -49.85 25.58 -15.55
N VAL A 22 -49.03 26.38 -16.23
CA VAL A 22 -47.58 26.14 -16.34
C VAL A 22 -46.90 26.31 -14.98
N MET A 23 -47.28 27.29 -14.16
CA MET A 23 -46.73 27.48 -12.82
C MET A 23 -47.18 26.38 -11.85
N MET A 24 -48.39 25.82 -12.00
CA MET A 24 -48.87 24.67 -11.23
C MET A 24 -48.13 23.39 -11.66
N VAL A 25 -47.92 23.18 -12.96
CA VAL A 25 -47.14 22.04 -13.48
C VAL A 25 -45.66 22.18 -13.10
N VAL A 26 -45.07 23.37 -13.14
CA VAL A 26 -43.69 23.62 -12.69
C VAL A 26 -43.56 23.50 -11.17
N MET A 27 -44.55 23.91 -10.38
CA MET A 27 -44.56 23.66 -8.92
C MET A 27 -44.71 22.17 -8.59
N VAL A 28 -45.55 21.43 -9.32
CA VAL A 28 -45.71 19.98 -9.14
C VAL A 28 -44.44 19.24 -9.60
N VAL A 29 -43.83 19.63 -10.72
CA VAL A 29 -42.56 19.06 -11.20
C VAL A 29 -41.40 19.45 -10.28
N MET A 30 -41.36 20.67 -9.71
CA MET A 30 -40.39 21.02 -8.66
C MET A 30 -40.62 20.24 -7.36
N MET A 31 -41.86 19.98 -6.94
CA MET A 31 -42.14 19.13 -5.78
C MET A 31 -41.73 17.66 -6.02
N VAL A 32 -41.88 17.15 -7.26
CA VAL A 32 -41.44 15.80 -7.63
C VAL A 32 -39.91 15.73 -7.81
N VAL A 33 -39.24 16.83 -8.18
CA VAL A 33 -37.78 16.91 -8.32
C VAL A 33 -37.06 17.20 -6.98
N MET A 34 -37.73 17.79 -6.00
CA MET A 34 -37.22 17.98 -4.62
C MET A 34 -37.40 16.75 -3.71
N MET A 35 -37.96 15.65 -4.22
CA MET A 35 -37.78 14.31 -3.66
C MET A 35 -36.50 13.63 -4.16
N GLY A 36 -35.55 14.40 -4.72
CA GLY A 36 -34.17 13.99 -4.90
C GLY A 36 -33.48 13.80 -3.55
N CYS A 37 -33.12 12.54 -3.24
CA CYS A 37 -32.12 12.16 -2.25
C CYS A 37 -32.35 12.61 -0.79
N ASN A 38 -33.54 12.38 -0.24
CA ASN A 38 -33.63 12.08 1.20
C ASN A 38 -34.32 10.73 1.42
N SER A 39 -33.65 9.66 1.01
CA SER A 39 -33.89 8.34 1.61
C SER A 39 -33.19 8.26 2.98
N GLY A 40 -33.39 9.28 3.82
CA GLY A 40 -33.14 9.23 5.25
C GLY A 40 -34.24 8.42 5.91
N GLY A 41 -34.35 7.14 5.58
CA GLY A 41 -35.04 6.19 6.44
C GLY A 41 -34.34 6.27 7.78
N GLY A 42 -35.09 6.63 8.83
CA GLY A 42 -34.55 6.76 10.17
C GLY A 42 -33.66 5.56 10.50
N ILE A 43 -32.47 5.84 11.03
CA ILE A 43 -31.60 4.81 11.59
C ILE A 43 -32.46 4.07 12.61
N LYS A 44 -32.87 2.85 12.28
CA LYS A 44 -33.50 1.96 13.25
C LYS A 44 -32.43 1.64 14.28
N GLU A 45 -32.78 1.60 15.56
CA GLU A 45 -31.88 1.08 16.60
C GLU A 45 -31.35 -0.29 16.12
N GLY A 46 -30.02 -0.39 15.93
CA GLY A 46 -29.36 -1.57 15.35
C GLY A 46 -28.84 -1.44 13.90
N ASP A 47 -29.10 -0.32 13.21
CA ASP A 47 -28.54 0.01 11.88
C ASP A 47 -27.43 1.08 11.92
N GLU A 48 -27.01 1.49 13.11
CA GLU A 48 -25.84 2.37 13.30
C GLU A 48 -24.57 1.72 12.73
N GLY A 49 -23.90 2.42 11.80
CA GLY A 49 -22.68 1.93 11.15
C GLY A 49 -22.91 1.07 9.91
N LYS A 50 -24.15 0.90 9.44
CA LYS A 50 -24.44 0.31 8.14
C LYS A 50 -24.68 1.40 7.09
N ALA A 51 -24.03 1.31 5.95
CA ALA A 51 -24.31 2.15 4.79
C ALA A 51 -24.92 1.31 3.66
N LYS A 52 -25.61 1.96 2.72
CA LYS A 52 -26.04 1.33 1.47
C LYS A 52 -25.12 1.80 0.34
N LYS A 53 -24.63 0.85 -0.45
CA LYS A 53 -23.91 1.13 -1.69
C LYS A 53 -24.88 1.58 -2.78
N GLY A 54 -24.34 2.12 -3.87
CA GLY A 54 -25.13 2.53 -5.05
C GLY A 54 -25.87 1.38 -5.74
N ASP A 55 -25.44 0.12 -5.52
CA ASP A 55 -26.09 -1.10 -6.00
C ASP A 55 -27.18 -1.64 -5.04
N GLY A 56 -27.45 -0.95 -3.93
CA GLY A 56 -28.43 -1.36 -2.93
C GLY A 56 -27.93 -2.35 -1.88
N SER A 57 -26.70 -2.86 -2.00
CA SER A 57 -26.09 -3.73 -0.98
C SER A 57 -25.78 -2.96 0.31
N VAL A 58 -25.88 -3.65 1.45
CA VAL A 58 -25.60 -3.08 2.78
C VAL A 58 -24.14 -3.38 3.15
N ILE A 59 -23.39 -2.35 3.51
CA ILE A 59 -22.01 -2.45 3.99
C ILE A 59 -21.96 -2.13 5.48
N ASP A 60 -21.29 -2.98 6.26
CA ASP A 60 -20.98 -2.71 7.66
C ASP A 60 -19.66 -1.94 7.74
N LEU A 61 -19.75 -0.63 8.01
CA LEU A 61 -18.59 0.26 8.08
C LEU A 61 -17.65 -0.09 9.24
N LYS A 62 -18.17 -0.66 10.34
CA LYS A 62 -17.36 -1.07 11.49
C LYS A 62 -16.49 -2.28 11.13
N VAL A 63 -17.07 -3.25 10.43
CA VAL A 63 -16.33 -4.43 9.95
C VAL A 63 -15.27 -4.03 8.92
N VAL A 64 -15.64 -3.24 7.91
CA VAL A 64 -14.69 -2.85 6.85
C VAL A 64 -13.58 -1.94 7.40
N SER A 65 -13.90 -0.98 8.28
CA SER A 65 -12.89 -0.16 8.95
C SER A 65 -11.88 -0.99 9.76
N LYS A 66 -12.35 -2.04 10.46
CA LYS A 66 -11.45 -2.98 11.15
C LYS A 66 -10.54 -3.72 10.17
N LYS A 67 -11.09 -4.25 9.07
CA LYS A 67 -10.28 -4.92 8.03
C LYS A 67 -9.20 -3.99 7.46
N ILE A 68 -9.55 -2.71 7.20
CA ILE A 68 -8.58 -1.72 6.69
C ILE A 68 -7.47 -1.53 7.71
N LYS A 69 -7.81 -1.33 8.98
CA LYS A 69 -6.82 -1.14 10.06
C LYS A 69 -5.87 -2.33 10.18
N ASP A 70 -6.40 -3.55 10.12
CA ASP A 70 -5.61 -4.77 10.21
C ASP A 70 -4.71 -4.95 8.97
N ALA A 71 -5.23 -4.70 7.77
CA ALA A 71 -4.47 -4.74 6.53
C ALA A 71 -3.33 -3.71 6.48
N VAL A 72 -3.61 -2.46 6.89
CA VAL A 72 -2.60 -1.39 6.97
C VAL A 72 -1.51 -1.75 7.97
N LYS A 73 -1.86 -2.22 9.17
CA LYS A 73 -0.90 -2.65 10.19
C LYS A 73 -0.01 -3.79 9.70
N PHE A 74 -0.55 -4.74 8.94
CA PHE A 74 0.24 -5.80 8.32
C PHE A 74 1.18 -5.25 7.25
N ALA A 75 0.70 -4.40 6.35
CA ALA A 75 1.50 -3.79 5.30
C ALA A 75 2.64 -2.91 5.85
N GLU A 76 2.42 -2.18 6.95
CA GLU A 76 3.45 -1.40 7.64
C GLU A 76 4.61 -2.27 8.13
N LYS A 77 4.31 -3.40 8.77
CA LYS A 77 5.34 -4.34 9.23
C LYS A 77 6.12 -4.95 8.05
N VAL A 78 5.44 -5.27 6.95
CA VAL A 78 6.11 -5.75 5.73
C VAL A 78 7.00 -4.67 5.13
N LYS A 79 6.56 -3.41 5.14
CA LYS A 79 7.36 -2.26 4.69
C LYS A 79 8.60 -2.04 5.55
N GLU A 80 8.51 -2.26 6.85
CA GLU A 80 9.68 -2.21 7.76
C GLU A 80 10.72 -3.26 7.34
N VAL A 81 10.30 -4.52 7.14
CA VAL A 81 11.19 -5.59 6.68
C VAL A 81 11.79 -5.27 5.30
N HIS A 82 10.97 -4.78 4.38
CA HIS A 82 11.41 -4.34 3.05
C HIS A 82 12.50 -3.27 3.13
N THR A 83 12.29 -2.25 3.96
CA THR A 83 13.25 -1.16 4.16
C THR A 83 14.56 -1.67 4.75
N LEU A 84 14.52 -2.62 5.68
CA LEU A 84 15.72 -3.24 6.25
C LEU A 84 16.52 -4.07 5.24
N VAL A 85 15.85 -4.79 4.35
CA VAL A 85 16.55 -5.49 3.26
C VAL A 85 17.18 -4.46 2.31
N LYS A 86 16.45 -3.40 1.98
CA LYS A 86 16.92 -2.34 1.07
C LYS A 86 18.03 -1.48 1.65
N SER A 87 18.13 -1.34 2.96
CA SER A 87 19.25 -0.59 3.57
C SER A 87 20.60 -1.23 3.30
N VAL A 88 20.67 -2.53 2.95
CA VAL A 88 21.91 -3.17 2.53
C VAL A 88 22.48 -2.54 1.25
N ASP A 89 21.64 -2.05 0.34
CA ASP A 89 22.09 -1.33 -0.86
C ASP A 89 22.80 -0.02 -0.48
N GLU A 90 22.39 0.65 0.60
CA GLU A 90 23.07 1.83 1.14
C GLU A 90 24.36 1.46 1.87
N LEU A 91 24.36 0.35 2.63
CA LEU A 91 25.57 -0.16 3.27
C LEU A 91 26.63 -0.59 2.26
N ALA A 92 26.23 -1.13 1.09
CA ALA A 92 27.14 -1.48 0.01
C ALA A 92 27.90 -0.25 -0.55
N LYS A 93 27.32 0.96 -0.48
CA LYS A 93 28.00 2.20 -0.89
C LYS A 93 29.14 2.59 0.06
N ALA A 94 29.15 2.07 1.29
CA ALA A 94 30.19 2.31 2.27
C ALA A 94 31.37 1.32 2.16
N ILE A 95 31.35 0.39 1.19
CA ILE A 95 32.48 -0.53 0.96
C ILE A 95 33.73 0.28 0.59
N GLY A 96 34.84 -0.04 1.27
CA GLY A 96 36.12 0.62 1.06
C GLY A 96 36.12 2.09 1.47
N LYS A 97 35.26 2.46 2.43
CA LYS A 97 35.10 3.84 2.91
C LYS A 97 35.29 3.97 4.41
N LYS A 98 35.73 5.16 4.83
CA LYS A 98 35.69 5.65 6.20
C LYS A 98 35.06 7.04 6.25
N ILE A 99 34.72 7.49 7.46
CA ILE A 99 34.32 8.88 7.71
C ILE A 99 35.58 9.73 7.83
N ASP A 100 35.68 10.80 7.04
CA ASP A 100 36.76 11.78 7.15
C ASP A 100 36.47 12.85 8.22
N ALA A 101 37.43 13.74 8.47
CA ALA A 101 37.27 14.81 9.46
C ALA A 101 36.14 15.79 9.15
N ASN A 102 35.65 15.82 7.90
CA ASN A 102 34.55 16.67 7.45
C ASN A 102 33.19 15.95 7.49
N GLY A 103 33.15 14.69 7.97
CA GLY A 103 31.94 13.87 7.99
C GLY A 103 31.57 13.28 6.63
N SER A 104 32.43 13.36 5.63
CA SER A 104 32.25 12.77 4.30
C SER A 104 32.85 11.36 4.22
N LEU A 105 32.44 10.59 3.22
CA LEU A 105 33.06 9.29 2.95
C LEU A 105 34.35 9.47 2.15
N ALA A 106 35.48 9.07 2.74
CA ALA A 106 36.77 8.97 2.08
C ALA A 106 37.17 7.51 1.88
N ASP A 107 38.10 7.25 0.96
CA ASP A 107 38.58 5.89 0.67
C ASP A 107 39.36 5.29 1.85
N GLU A 108 39.07 4.03 2.14
CA GLU A 108 39.75 3.16 3.11
C GLU A 108 39.57 1.72 2.63
N ALA A 109 40.44 1.29 1.71
CA ALA A 109 40.27 0.03 1.01
C ALA A 109 40.45 -1.19 1.93
N ASP A 110 39.71 -2.25 1.65
CA ASP A 110 39.92 -3.60 2.18
C ASP A 110 39.68 -3.80 3.68
N HIS A 111 38.98 -2.88 4.37
CA HIS A 111 38.64 -2.95 5.80
C HIS A 111 37.13 -3.17 6.06
N ASN A 112 36.51 -4.09 5.32
CA ASN A 112 35.05 -4.24 5.28
C ASN A 112 34.47 -5.25 6.29
N GLY A 113 35.28 -5.87 7.15
CA GLY A 113 34.82 -6.97 8.01
C GLY A 113 33.66 -6.59 8.95
N SER A 114 33.75 -5.42 9.58
CA SER A 114 32.71 -4.92 10.50
C SER A 114 31.43 -4.51 9.75
N LEU A 115 31.55 -3.92 8.56
CA LEU A 115 30.44 -3.61 7.67
C LEU A 115 29.66 -4.87 7.29
N LEU A 116 30.36 -5.94 6.90
CA LEU A 116 29.77 -7.24 6.55
C LEU A 116 29.08 -7.90 7.75
N ALA A 117 29.68 -7.82 8.94
CA ALA A 117 29.04 -8.28 10.18
C ALA A 117 27.75 -7.50 10.47
N GLY A 118 27.74 -6.19 10.22
CA GLY A 118 26.56 -5.34 10.30
C GLY A 118 25.46 -5.79 9.35
N VAL A 119 25.78 -6.04 8.07
CA VAL A 119 24.82 -6.57 7.08
C VAL A 119 24.25 -7.93 7.52
N HIS A 120 25.10 -8.84 8.01
CA HIS A 120 24.65 -10.13 8.55
C HIS A 120 23.66 -9.94 9.71
N SER A 121 23.93 -8.98 10.61
CA SER A 121 23.02 -8.64 11.72
C SER A 121 21.67 -8.11 11.24
N VAL A 122 21.66 -7.18 10.27
CA VAL A 122 20.43 -6.62 9.67
C VAL A 122 19.58 -7.73 9.06
N ILE A 123 20.15 -8.62 8.24
CA ILE A 123 19.38 -9.69 7.60
C ILE A 123 18.95 -10.77 8.61
N SER A 124 19.71 -11.01 9.67
CA SER A 124 19.28 -11.86 10.79
C SER A 124 18.05 -11.28 11.51
N ALA A 125 18.02 -9.96 11.71
CA ALA A 125 16.85 -9.27 12.26
C ALA A 125 15.63 -9.33 11.33
N VAL A 126 15.84 -9.22 10.01
CA VAL A 126 14.81 -9.42 8.98
C VAL A 126 14.16 -10.80 9.13
N ASN A 127 14.96 -11.88 9.18
CA ASN A 127 14.43 -13.24 9.36
C ASN A 127 13.64 -13.40 10.67
N THR A 128 14.07 -12.74 11.74
CA THR A 128 13.34 -12.74 13.02
C THR A 128 11.99 -12.03 12.89
N LYS A 129 11.94 -10.87 12.23
CA LYS A 129 10.70 -10.13 11.99
C LYS A 129 9.73 -10.90 11.07
N LEU A 130 10.23 -11.60 10.06
CA LEU A 130 9.43 -12.44 9.17
C LEU A 130 8.75 -13.59 9.92
N LYS A 131 9.43 -14.23 10.87
CA LYS A 131 8.80 -15.24 11.74
C LYS A 131 7.66 -14.65 12.56
N GLY A 132 7.82 -13.44 13.09
CA GLY A 132 6.74 -12.74 13.80
C GLY A 132 5.56 -12.34 12.89
N LEU A 133 5.82 -12.11 11.59
CA LEU A 133 4.77 -11.90 10.60
C LEU A 133 4.01 -13.19 10.29
N GLU A 134 4.72 -14.31 10.16
CA GLU A 134 4.15 -15.63 9.89
C GLU A 134 3.14 -16.09 10.96
N THR A 135 3.39 -15.74 12.23
CA THR A 135 2.51 -16.04 13.36
C THR A 135 1.37 -15.04 13.55
N THR A 136 1.17 -14.11 12.62
CA THR A 136 0.06 -13.15 12.72
C THR A 136 -1.25 -13.84 12.38
N ASP A 137 -2.26 -13.72 13.25
CA ASP A 137 -3.59 -14.28 13.00
C ASP A 137 -4.25 -13.67 11.76
N ASN A 138 -5.13 -14.44 11.11
CA ASN A 138 -5.96 -13.99 9.98
C ASN A 138 -5.23 -13.52 8.72
N ILE A 139 -3.96 -13.93 8.52
CA ILE A 139 -3.27 -13.79 7.22
C ILE A 139 -3.58 -15.01 6.33
N SER A 140 -3.74 -14.78 5.02
CA SER A 140 -4.01 -15.87 4.07
C SER A 140 -2.82 -16.82 3.92
N ASP A 141 -3.09 -18.06 3.52
CA ASP A 141 -2.02 -19.03 3.24
C ASP A 141 -1.12 -18.58 2.09
N GLU A 142 -1.65 -17.83 1.12
CA GLU A 142 -0.85 -17.20 0.06
C GLU A 142 0.18 -16.22 0.64
N LEU A 143 -0.23 -15.35 1.56
CA LEU A 143 0.68 -14.42 2.23
C LEU A 143 1.71 -15.15 3.08
N LYS A 144 1.29 -16.19 3.83
CA LYS A 144 2.22 -17.04 4.60
C LYS A 144 3.27 -17.65 3.68
N GLY A 145 2.85 -18.18 2.54
CA GLY A 145 3.74 -18.71 1.52
C GLY A 145 4.78 -17.68 1.06
N LYS A 146 4.36 -16.43 0.83
CA LYS A 146 5.27 -15.32 0.46
C LYS A 146 6.21 -14.94 1.61
N ILE A 147 5.75 -14.89 2.85
CA ILE A 147 6.60 -14.64 4.04
C ILE A 147 7.67 -15.72 4.17
N VAL A 148 7.28 -16.98 4.06
CA VAL A 148 8.20 -18.13 4.12
C VAL A 148 9.22 -18.07 2.97
N ALA A 149 8.79 -17.69 1.77
CA ALA A 149 9.69 -17.51 0.63
C ALA A 149 10.75 -16.43 0.91
N VAL A 150 10.37 -15.27 1.44
CA VAL A 150 11.35 -14.24 1.84
C VAL A 150 12.30 -14.77 2.90
N GLY A 151 11.78 -15.44 3.94
CA GLY A 151 12.60 -15.99 5.01
C GLY A 151 13.60 -17.04 4.52
N LYS A 152 13.22 -17.82 3.50
CA LYS A 152 14.10 -18.79 2.85
C LYS A 152 15.25 -18.11 2.10
N GLU A 153 14.96 -17.08 1.30
CA GLU A 153 16.01 -16.32 0.59
C GLU A 153 16.91 -15.55 1.57
N GLY A 154 16.34 -15.01 2.66
CA GLY A 154 17.12 -14.38 3.72
C GLY A 154 18.05 -15.36 4.42
N LYS A 155 17.58 -16.58 4.69
CA LYS A 155 18.43 -17.66 5.21
C LYS A 155 19.52 -18.07 4.21
N ALA A 156 19.17 -18.21 2.93
CA ALA A 156 20.13 -18.57 1.89
C ALA A 156 21.27 -17.54 1.78
N PHE A 157 20.95 -16.25 1.86
CA PHE A 157 21.94 -15.18 1.93
C PHE A 157 22.88 -15.32 3.15
N LEU A 158 22.34 -15.50 4.35
CA LEU A 158 23.14 -15.67 5.57
C LEU A 158 24.02 -16.93 5.51
N ASP A 159 23.46 -18.04 5.01
CA ASP A 159 24.21 -19.28 4.81
C ASP A 159 25.37 -19.07 3.82
N LYS A 160 25.16 -18.26 2.77
CA LYS A 160 26.22 -17.95 1.79
C LYS A 160 27.34 -17.11 2.40
N LEU A 161 27.01 -16.09 3.19
CA LEU A 161 28.02 -15.31 3.92
C LEU A 161 28.83 -16.20 4.87
N LYS A 162 28.16 -17.13 5.55
CA LYS A 162 28.80 -18.11 6.44
C LYS A 162 29.72 -19.07 5.68
N GLU A 163 29.30 -19.58 4.53
CA GLU A 163 30.11 -20.43 3.66
C GLU A 163 31.41 -19.71 3.24
N LYS A 164 31.32 -18.41 2.95
CA LYS A 164 32.45 -17.58 2.50
C LYS A 164 33.20 -16.88 3.63
N ASN A 165 33.07 -17.33 4.88
CA ASN A 165 33.69 -16.68 6.04
C ASN A 165 35.23 -16.49 5.92
N ALA A 166 35.95 -17.37 5.21
CA ALA A 166 37.39 -17.22 5.05
C ALA A 166 37.78 -15.91 4.32
N ALA A 167 36.90 -15.43 3.43
CA ALA A 167 37.07 -14.16 2.74
C ALA A 167 36.37 -12.99 3.48
N LEU A 168 35.19 -13.25 4.05
CA LEU A 168 34.29 -12.21 4.57
C LEU A 168 34.38 -11.98 6.08
N GLY A 169 34.78 -12.99 6.85
CA GLY A 169 34.75 -13.04 8.31
C GLY A 169 36.03 -12.54 8.98
N LYS A 170 36.76 -11.64 8.31
CA LYS A 170 38.00 -11.03 8.79
C LYS A 170 37.90 -9.52 8.70
N GLU A 171 38.63 -8.83 9.56
CA GLU A 171 38.68 -7.37 9.60
C GLU A 171 39.07 -6.80 8.21
N GLY A 172 40.18 -7.29 7.66
CA GLY A 172 40.68 -6.96 6.32
C GLY A 172 39.95 -7.66 5.16
N ALA A 173 38.61 -7.66 5.18
CA ALA A 173 37.82 -8.18 4.06
C ALA A 173 37.92 -7.23 2.85
N LYS A 174 38.42 -7.76 1.73
CA LYS A 174 38.70 -6.96 0.52
C LYS A 174 37.46 -6.32 -0.07
N ASP A 175 37.61 -5.17 -0.70
CA ASP A 175 36.51 -4.45 -1.37
C ASP A 175 35.83 -5.34 -2.43
N THR A 176 36.61 -6.10 -3.19
CA THR A 176 36.10 -7.02 -4.22
C THR A 176 35.30 -8.16 -3.62
N ASP A 177 35.69 -8.67 -2.45
CA ASP A 177 34.96 -9.74 -1.77
C ASP A 177 33.68 -9.20 -1.12
N ALA A 178 33.74 -8.02 -0.51
CA ALA A 178 32.58 -7.32 0.03
C ALA A 178 31.55 -7.00 -1.07
N LYS A 179 31.99 -6.51 -2.23
CA LYS A 179 31.10 -6.27 -3.39
C LYS A 179 30.42 -7.55 -3.86
N SER A 180 31.17 -8.65 -3.98
CA SER A 180 30.61 -9.96 -4.34
C SER A 180 29.61 -10.51 -3.32
N ALA A 181 29.66 -10.00 -2.08
CA ALA A 181 28.75 -10.39 -1.00
C ALA A 181 27.49 -9.52 -0.93
N ILE A 182 27.60 -8.18 -1.02
CA ILE A 182 26.49 -7.27 -0.67
C ILE A 182 26.14 -6.24 -1.74
N ASP A 183 26.94 -6.09 -2.80
CA ASP A 183 26.62 -5.19 -3.92
C ASP A 183 25.91 -5.97 -5.03
N VAL A 184 24.58 -5.82 -5.09
CA VAL A 184 23.73 -6.49 -6.10
C VAL A 184 24.03 -6.05 -7.54
N THR A 185 24.83 -5.00 -7.75
CA THR A 185 25.25 -4.50 -9.06
C THR A 185 26.67 -4.93 -9.44
N ALA A 186 27.41 -5.58 -8.54
CA ALA A 186 28.77 -6.02 -8.80
C ALA A 186 28.87 -7.02 -9.97
N ASN A 187 30.00 -7.01 -10.69
CA ASN A 187 30.23 -7.95 -11.80
C ASN A 187 30.32 -9.41 -11.33
N THR A 188 30.98 -9.64 -10.20
CA THR A 188 31.10 -10.95 -9.55
C THR A 188 30.18 -10.98 -8.33
N LYS A 189 29.36 -12.02 -8.20
CA LYS A 189 28.32 -12.15 -7.14
C LYS A 189 28.30 -13.51 -6.47
N ASP A 190 29.47 -14.16 -6.39
CA ASP A 190 29.67 -15.53 -5.93
C ASP A 190 29.70 -15.67 -4.39
N LYS A 191 29.63 -14.56 -3.65
CA LYS A 191 29.75 -14.53 -2.18
C LYS A 191 28.51 -14.08 -1.42
N GLY A 192 27.40 -13.82 -2.10
CA GLY A 192 26.14 -13.44 -1.46
C GLY A 192 25.29 -12.48 -2.28
N ALA A 193 25.88 -11.70 -3.19
CA ALA A 193 25.13 -10.67 -3.91
C ALA A 193 24.04 -11.28 -4.83
N THR A 194 24.22 -12.53 -5.26
CA THR A 194 23.18 -13.29 -6.00
C THR A 194 21.98 -13.60 -5.10
N GLU A 195 22.23 -14.12 -3.90
CA GLU A 195 21.21 -14.44 -2.90
C GLU A 195 20.52 -13.16 -2.39
N LEU A 196 21.26 -12.07 -2.20
CA LEU A 196 20.70 -10.77 -1.84
C LEU A 196 19.78 -10.21 -2.93
N ALA A 197 20.15 -10.37 -4.21
CA ALA A 197 19.29 -9.96 -5.33
C ALA A 197 17.97 -10.76 -5.36
N LYS A 198 18.01 -12.06 -5.05
CA LYS A 198 16.80 -12.88 -4.91
C LYS A 198 15.94 -12.44 -3.73
N LEU A 199 16.56 -12.23 -2.57
CA LEU A 199 15.87 -11.70 -1.39
C LEU A 199 15.18 -10.36 -1.70
N ASN A 200 15.87 -9.46 -2.40
CA ASN A 200 15.35 -8.18 -2.88
C ASN A 200 14.13 -8.35 -3.80
N GLY A 201 14.14 -9.35 -4.69
CA GLY A 201 13.00 -9.69 -5.55
C GLY A 201 11.81 -10.20 -4.72
N THR A 202 12.04 -11.19 -3.87
CA THR A 202 10.96 -11.83 -3.10
C THR A 202 10.33 -10.88 -2.08
N ILE A 203 11.10 -9.98 -1.45
CA ILE A 203 10.53 -8.98 -0.53
C ILE A 203 9.72 -7.91 -1.26
N ASN A 204 10.05 -7.57 -2.51
CA ASN A 204 9.22 -6.70 -3.35
C ASN A 204 7.87 -7.36 -3.65
N GLU A 205 7.86 -8.66 -3.96
CA GLU A 205 6.62 -9.42 -4.19
C GLU A 205 5.74 -9.47 -2.94
N LEU A 206 6.34 -9.68 -1.76
CA LEU A 206 5.61 -9.65 -0.50
C LEU A 206 5.03 -8.26 -0.21
N LEU A 207 5.80 -7.18 -0.41
CA LEU A 207 5.31 -5.81 -0.24
C LEU A 207 4.14 -5.51 -1.19
N ASN A 208 4.25 -5.92 -2.45
CA ASN A 208 3.18 -5.75 -3.43
C ASN A 208 1.91 -6.50 -3.04
N ALA A 209 2.03 -7.75 -2.57
CA ALA A 209 0.89 -8.52 -2.09
C ALA A 209 0.20 -7.86 -0.88
N SER A 210 0.98 -7.36 0.08
CA SER A 210 0.47 -6.64 1.25
C SER A 210 -0.28 -5.36 0.87
N ASN A 211 0.28 -4.56 -0.05
CA ASN A 211 -0.36 -3.34 -0.55
C ASN A 211 -1.63 -3.64 -1.35
N LYS A 212 -1.66 -4.76 -2.08
CA LYS A 212 -2.85 -5.22 -2.79
C LYS A 212 -3.99 -5.52 -1.83
N ILE A 213 -3.71 -6.14 -0.68
CA ILE A 213 -4.74 -6.42 0.34
C ILE A 213 -5.34 -5.13 0.89
N VAL A 214 -4.51 -4.12 1.18
CA VAL A 214 -5.01 -2.80 1.58
C VAL A 214 -5.93 -2.23 0.50
N SER A 215 -5.52 -2.30 -0.76
CA SER A 215 -6.31 -1.80 -1.90
C SER A 215 -7.63 -2.56 -2.09
N ASP A 216 -7.61 -3.89 -1.97
CA ASP A 216 -8.79 -4.74 -2.12
C ASP A 216 -9.80 -4.49 -0.98
N VAL A 217 -9.33 -4.33 0.26
CA VAL A 217 -10.21 -4.01 1.39
C VAL A 217 -10.78 -2.59 1.27
N ILE A 218 -10.01 -1.61 0.81
CA ILE A 218 -10.52 -0.26 0.53
C ILE A 218 -11.57 -0.32 -0.59
N ALA A 219 -11.37 -1.16 -1.60
CA ALA A 219 -12.35 -1.35 -2.67
C ALA A 219 -13.69 -1.90 -2.16
N GLU A 220 -13.73 -2.57 -1.00
CA GLU A 220 -14.99 -2.96 -0.37
C GLU A 220 -15.86 -1.75 0.02
N LEU A 221 -15.28 -0.56 0.24
CA LEU A 221 -16.02 0.68 0.55
C LEU A 221 -16.78 1.22 -0.65
N VAL A 222 -16.34 0.90 -1.86
CA VAL A 222 -16.91 1.41 -3.10
C VAL A 222 -17.59 0.28 -3.88
N VAL A 223 -18.42 0.65 -4.84
CA VAL A 223 -18.85 -0.28 -5.89
C VAL A 223 -17.73 -0.27 -6.92
N LYS A 224 -17.21 -1.42 -7.37
CA LYS A 224 -16.46 -1.44 -8.63
C LYS A 224 -17.48 -1.07 -9.70
N PRO A 225 -17.38 0.08 -10.41
CA PRO A 225 -18.25 0.30 -11.54
C PRO A 225 -17.97 -0.85 -12.52
N THR A 226 -18.96 -1.71 -12.73
CA THR A 226 -19.01 -2.60 -13.88
C THR A 226 -19.08 -1.69 -15.09
N ILE A 227 -17.94 -1.49 -15.76
CA ILE A 227 -17.88 -0.96 -17.12
C ILE A 227 -17.95 -2.15 -18.06
#